data_AF-A0A7K4ZAE8-F1
#
_entry.id   AF-A0A7K4ZAE8-F1
#
_cell.length_a   1.000
_cell.length_b   1.000
_cell.length_c   1.000
_cell.angle_alpha   90.00
_cell.angle_beta   90.00
_cell.angle_gamma   90.00
#
_symmetry.space_group_name_H-M   'P 1'
#
loop_
_entity.id
_entity.type
_entity.pdbx_description
1 polymer ?
#
loop_
_entity_poly.entity_id
_entity_poly.type
_entity_poly.pdbx_seq_one_letter_code
_entity_poly.pdbx_strand_id
1 'polypeptide(L)'
;MDPFRVMLHSIAARLSDDDVASLKFLCRDDVGKKKLESVRSAMDLFTILIEQRLITKENVDYLDVFLTARKREDLLLDLRRYVEEREVGAPGDQPDAREKPVKVIGENVGKEWKQLMRELDFSDVKMDRIVAANPLNLREQLVQSLLEWQTWKGKDAKADDLIKALRNCKMNLVADRVEQ
;
A
#
# COMPACT_ATOMS: atom_id res chain seq x y z
N MET A 1 -2.74 -20.82 -15.11
CA MET A 1 -2.97 -19.55 -15.82
C MET A 1 -2.39 -18.45 -14.96
N ASP A 2 -1.54 -17.57 -15.49
CA ASP A 2 -1.01 -16.43 -14.74
C ASP A 2 -2.15 -15.43 -14.48
N PRO A 3 -2.55 -15.16 -13.22
CA PRO A 3 -3.66 -14.25 -12.93
C PRO A 3 -3.40 -12.85 -13.49
N PHE A 4 -2.13 -12.43 -13.54
CA PHE A 4 -1.69 -11.19 -14.19
C PHE A 4 -2.04 -11.13 -15.67
N ARG A 5 -1.77 -12.22 -16.40
CA ARG A 5 -2.06 -12.30 -17.83
C ARG A 5 -3.56 -12.32 -18.10
N VAL A 6 -4.35 -12.90 -17.20
CA VAL A 6 -5.82 -12.91 -17.29
C VAL A 6 -6.40 -11.49 -17.12
N MET A 7 -5.90 -10.74 -16.14
CA MET A 7 -6.27 -9.33 -15.95
C MET A 7 -5.86 -8.49 -17.16
N LEU A 8 -4.62 -8.60 -17.62
CA LEU A 8 -4.14 -7.87 -18.80
C LEU A 8 -4.96 -8.19 -20.05
N HIS A 9 -5.34 -9.45 -20.24
CA HIS A 9 -6.18 -9.86 -21.35
C HIS A 9 -7.58 -9.23 -21.26
N SER A 10 -8.15 -9.13 -20.05
CA SER A 10 -9.45 -8.49 -19.83
C SER A 10 -9.38 -6.98 -20.09
N ILE A 11 -8.31 -6.31 -19.67
CA ILE A 11 -8.07 -4.89 -19.99
C ILE A 11 -7.85 -4.72 -21.49
N ALA A 12 -7.03 -5.56 -22.12
CA ALA A 12 -6.75 -5.54 -23.55
C ALA A 12 -8.02 -5.73 -24.39
N ALA A 13 -8.93 -6.61 -23.97
CA ALA A 13 -10.20 -6.85 -24.66
C ALA A 13 -11.17 -5.65 -24.57
N ARG A 14 -11.02 -4.82 -23.55
CA ARG A 14 -11.86 -3.64 -23.32
C ARG A 14 -11.25 -2.37 -23.92
N LEU A 15 -9.96 -2.36 -24.24
CA LEU A 15 -9.29 -1.25 -24.93
C LEU A 15 -9.76 -1.17 -26.38
N SER A 16 -10.13 0.03 -26.81
CA SER A 16 -10.46 0.30 -28.22
C SER A 16 -9.19 0.69 -28.99
N ASP A 17 -9.26 0.68 -30.32
CA ASP A 17 -8.12 1.03 -31.19
C ASP A 17 -7.55 2.43 -30.87
N ASP A 18 -8.43 3.39 -30.54
CA ASP A 18 -8.04 4.74 -30.10
C ASP A 18 -7.22 4.74 -28.78
N ASP A 19 -7.57 3.85 -27.84
CA ASP A 19 -6.82 3.69 -26.59
C ASP A 19 -5.46 3.07 -26.84
N VAL A 20 -5.38 2.10 -27.75
CA VAL A 20 -4.10 1.51 -28.15
C VAL A 20 -3.24 2.56 -28.84
N ALA A 21 -3.81 3.40 -29.71
CA ALA A 21 -3.09 4.49 -30.36
C ALA A 21 -2.53 5.49 -29.34
N SER A 22 -3.33 5.83 -28.32
CA SER A 22 -2.87 6.76 -27.27
C SER A 22 -1.89 6.15 -26.30
N LEU A 23 -2.03 4.85 -25.98
CA LEU A 23 -1.03 4.11 -25.22
C LEU A 23 0.30 4.10 -25.99
N LYS A 24 0.27 3.89 -27.30
CA LYS A 24 1.46 3.97 -28.16
C LYS A 24 2.11 5.36 -28.10
N PHE A 25 1.32 6.43 -28.04
CA PHE A 25 1.83 7.79 -27.91
C PHE A 25 2.49 8.04 -26.57
N LEU A 26 1.87 7.62 -25.47
CA LEU A 26 2.43 7.74 -24.12
C LEU A 26 3.71 6.91 -23.96
N CYS A 27 3.71 5.69 -24.51
CA CYS A 27 4.87 4.80 -24.48
C CYS A 27 5.98 5.22 -25.46
N ARG A 28 5.84 6.30 -26.24
CA ARG A 28 6.84 6.66 -27.26
C ARG A 28 8.18 7.11 -26.67
N ASP A 29 8.15 7.60 -25.44
CA ASP A 29 9.34 8.03 -24.71
C ASP A 29 10.07 6.84 -24.07
N ASP A 30 9.30 5.92 -23.45
CA ASP A 30 9.83 4.74 -22.76
C ASP A 30 10.07 3.52 -23.68
N VAL A 31 9.31 3.39 -24.77
CA VAL A 31 9.35 2.27 -25.72
C VAL A 31 9.83 2.76 -27.08
N GLY A 32 10.92 2.18 -27.58
CA GLY A 32 11.48 2.57 -28.87
C GLY A 32 10.48 2.42 -30.03
N LYS A 33 10.45 3.38 -30.96
CA LYS A 33 9.54 3.42 -32.13
C LYS A 33 9.44 2.09 -32.89
N LYS A 34 10.58 1.40 -33.08
CA LYS A 34 10.65 0.11 -33.78
C LYS A 34 9.80 -0.99 -33.12
N LYS A 35 9.69 -0.98 -31.79
CA LYS A 35 8.85 -1.91 -31.03
C LYS A 35 7.38 -1.53 -31.12
N LEU A 36 7.07 -0.23 -31.01
CA LEU A 36 5.71 0.30 -31.16
C LEU A 36 5.09 0.04 -32.55
N GLU A 37 5.92 0.03 -33.60
CA GLU A 37 5.47 -0.31 -34.96
C GLU A 37 5.17 -1.81 -35.14
N SER A 38 5.79 -2.67 -34.34
CA SER A 38 5.50 -4.10 -34.34
C SER A 38 4.16 -4.45 -33.69
N VAL A 39 3.64 -3.55 -32.84
CA VAL A 39 2.41 -3.77 -32.06
C VAL A 39 1.18 -3.74 -32.97
N ARG A 40 0.52 -4.89 -33.11
CA ARG A 40 -0.74 -5.03 -33.85
C ARG A 40 -1.99 -5.04 -32.97
N SER A 41 -1.82 -5.31 -31.67
CA SER A 41 -2.93 -5.42 -30.70
C SER A 41 -2.51 -4.88 -29.34
N ALA A 42 -3.48 -4.50 -28.49
CA ALA A 42 -3.25 -4.07 -27.10
C ALA A 42 -2.40 -5.08 -26.30
N MET A 43 -2.65 -6.38 -26.51
CA MET A 43 -1.91 -7.45 -25.86
C MET A 43 -0.43 -7.51 -26.25
N ASP A 44 -0.13 -7.18 -27.52
CA ASP A 44 1.25 -7.12 -28.03
C ASP A 44 2.00 -5.97 -27.35
N LEU A 45 1.31 -4.82 -27.18
CA LEU A 45 1.85 -3.68 -26.44
C LEU A 45 2.14 -4.02 -24.98
N PHE A 46 1.21 -4.68 -24.29
CA PHE A 46 1.45 -5.13 -22.91
C PHE A 46 2.61 -6.12 -22.81
N THR A 47 2.78 -7.00 -23.79
CA THR A 47 3.93 -7.92 -23.83
C THR A 47 5.24 -7.14 -23.89
N ILE A 48 5.32 -6.13 -24.76
CA ILE A 48 6.51 -5.27 -24.85
C ILE A 48 6.74 -4.48 -23.56
N LEU A 49 5.69 -3.93 -22.95
CA LEU A 49 5.79 -3.21 -21.68
C LEU A 49 6.31 -4.12 -20.56
N ILE A 50 5.93 -5.41 -20.55
CA ILE A 50 6.48 -6.42 -19.63
C ILE A 50 7.95 -6.68 -19.92
N GLU A 51 8.33 -6.84 -21.19
CA GLU A 51 9.74 -7.05 -21.58
C GLU A 51 10.62 -5.85 -21.23
N GLN A 52 10.09 -4.63 -21.24
CA GLN A 52 10.77 -3.42 -20.79
C GLN A 52 10.71 -3.19 -19.27
N ARG A 53 10.03 -4.07 -18.52
CA ARG A 53 9.76 -3.93 -17.07
C ARG A 53 9.04 -2.64 -16.69
N LEU A 54 8.34 -2.01 -17.63
CA LEU A 54 7.48 -0.84 -17.37
C LEU A 54 6.22 -1.24 -16.62
N ILE A 55 5.68 -2.41 -16.97
CA ILE A 55 4.62 -3.07 -16.20
C ILE A 55 5.13 -4.45 -15.78
N THR A 56 4.90 -4.80 -14.53
CA THR A 56 5.21 -6.13 -14.00
C THR A 56 4.06 -6.58 -13.13
N LYS A 57 4.08 -7.86 -12.73
CA LYS A 57 3.11 -8.38 -11.78
C LYS A 57 3.06 -7.51 -10.50
N GLU A 58 4.22 -7.07 -10.01
CA GLU A 58 4.40 -6.32 -8.75
C GLU A 58 4.23 -4.81 -8.93
N ASN A 59 4.43 -4.30 -10.15
CA ASN A 59 4.32 -2.87 -10.43
C ASN A 59 3.45 -2.63 -11.66
N VAL A 60 2.22 -2.19 -11.42
CA VAL A 60 1.25 -1.78 -12.45
C VAL A 60 0.98 -0.27 -12.44
N ASP A 61 1.83 0.52 -11.77
CA ASP A 61 1.71 1.98 -11.67
C ASP A 61 1.64 2.64 -13.06
N TYR A 62 2.45 2.16 -14.00
CA TYR A 62 2.43 2.66 -15.38
C TYR A 62 1.06 2.43 -16.07
N LEU A 63 0.38 1.33 -15.75
CA LEU A 63 -0.98 1.05 -16.22
C LEU A 63 -1.99 1.97 -15.52
N ASP A 64 -1.82 2.25 -14.23
CA ASP A 64 -2.68 3.16 -13.46
C ASP A 64 -2.60 4.59 -14.01
N VAL A 65 -1.40 5.13 -14.19
CA VAL A 65 -1.17 6.46 -14.79
C VAL A 65 -1.78 6.53 -16.19
N PHE A 66 -1.60 5.49 -16.99
CA PHE A 66 -2.18 5.41 -18.32
C PHE A 66 -3.72 5.41 -18.30
N LEU A 67 -4.33 4.52 -17.53
CA LEU A 67 -5.78 4.37 -17.47
C LEU A 67 -6.44 5.63 -16.87
N THR A 68 -5.75 6.29 -15.94
CA THR A 68 -6.09 7.61 -15.39
C THR A 68 -6.03 8.69 -16.46
N ALA A 69 -4.97 8.74 -17.27
CA ALA A 69 -4.85 9.68 -18.38
C ALA A 69 -5.94 9.50 -19.44
N ARG A 70 -6.38 8.26 -19.68
CA ARG A 70 -7.48 7.92 -20.60
C ARG A 70 -8.87 8.11 -19.98
N LYS A 71 -8.97 8.48 -18.69
CA LYS A 71 -10.22 8.59 -17.92
C LYS A 71 -11.10 7.33 -17.98
N ARG A 72 -10.50 6.15 -18.13
CA ARG A 72 -11.24 4.88 -18.13
C ARG A 72 -11.30 4.34 -16.71
N GLU A 73 -12.16 4.97 -15.90
CA GLU A 73 -12.40 4.58 -14.51
C GLU A 73 -12.82 3.11 -14.37
N ASP A 74 -13.59 2.58 -15.33
CA ASP A 74 -13.99 1.17 -15.34
C ASP A 74 -12.81 0.19 -15.40
N LEU A 75 -11.73 0.56 -16.10
CA LEU A 75 -10.53 -0.27 -16.21
C LEU A 75 -9.60 -0.08 -15.02
N LEU A 76 -9.56 1.13 -14.46
CA LEU A 76 -8.86 1.39 -13.20
C LEU A 76 -9.45 0.55 -12.07
N LEU A 77 -10.78 0.42 -11.99
CA LEU A 77 -11.43 -0.43 -10.99
C LEU A 77 -11.03 -1.90 -11.16
N ASP A 78 -10.96 -2.40 -12.39
CA ASP A 78 -10.48 -3.76 -12.67
C ASP A 78 -9.01 -3.95 -12.29
N LEU A 79 -8.15 -2.97 -12.63
CA LEU A 79 -6.73 -2.99 -12.28
C LEU A 79 -6.54 -2.95 -10.76
N ARG A 80 -7.23 -2.03 -10.07
CA ARG A 80 -7.17 -1.87 -8.61
C ARG A 80 -7.69 -3.11 -7.90
N ARG A 81 -8.81 -3.69 -8.37
CA ARG A 81 -9.31 -4.97 -7.87
C ARG A 81 -8.27 -6.07 -8.01
N TYR A 82 -7.59 -6.16 -9.16
CA TYR A 82 -6.53 -7.15 -9.33
C TYR A 82 -5.32 -6.91 -8.40
N VAL A 83 -4.95 -5.65 -8.17
CA VAL A 83 -3.88 -5.28 -7.22
C VAL A 83 -4.30 -5.66 -5.80
N GLU A 84 -5.53 -5.35 -5.39
CA GLU A 84 -6.11 -5.71 -4.10
C GLU A 84 -6.21 -7.24 -3.93
N GLU A 85 -6.69 -7.96 -4.95
CA GLU A 85 -6.75 -9.44 -4.96
C GLU A 85 -5.35 -10.08 -4.95
N ARG A 86 -4.33 -9.39 -5.48
CA ARG A 86 -2.92 -9.80 -5.41
C ARG A 86 -2.30 -9.50 -4.05
N GLU A 87 -2.64 -8.39 -3.43
CA GLU A 87 -2.28 -8.03 -2.06
C GLU A 87 -2.94 -8.97 -1.04
N VAL A 88 -4.09 -9.56 -1.37
CA VAL A 88 -4.67 -10.67 -0.59
C VAL A 88 -3.83 -11.97 -0.69
N GLY A 89 -2.92 -12.09 -1.67
CA GLY A 89 -2.02 -13.23 -1.88
C GLY A 89 -0.54 -13.00 -1.52
N ALA A 90 -0.15 -11.79 -1.15
CA ALA A 90 1.17 -11.45 -0.62
C ALA A 90 0.97 -10.74 0.72
N PRO A 91 1.51 -11.23 1.85
CA PRO A 91 1.36 -10.57 3.16
C PRO A 91 2.10 -9.23 3.14
N GLY A 92 1.46 -8.19 2.63
CA GLY A 92 2.07 -6.88 2.35
C GLY A 92 1.09 -5.71 2.40
N ASP A 93 -0.20 -5.92 2.11
CA ASP A 93 -1.25 -4.90 2.34
C ASP A 93 -2.59 -5.60 2.63
N GLN A 94 -2.64 -6.28 3.78
CA GLN A 94 -3.85 -6.19 4.57
C GLN A 94 -3.66 -4.91 5.42
N PRO A 95 -4.68 -4.07 5.65
CA PRO A 95 -4.77 -3.45 6.96
C PRO A 95 -4.91 -4.63 7.93
N ASP A 96 -3.75 -5.19 8.30
CA ASP A 96 -3.59 -6.30 9.21
C ASP A 96 -4.54 -6.01 10.37
N ALA A 97 -5.03 -7.02 11.05
CA ALA A 97 -5.75 -6.85 12.32
C ALA A 97 -4.98 -5.99 13.37
N ARG A 98 -3.76 -5.54 13.03
CA ARG A 98 -2.83 -4.65 13.71
C ARG A 98 -2.89 -3.17 13.28
N GLU A 99 -3.37 -2.81 12.09
CA GLU A 99 -3.45 -1.40 11.67
C GLU A 99 -4.70 -0.71 12.25
N LYS A 100 -5.81 -1.44 12.32
CA LYS A 100 -7.02 -1.01 13.06
C LYS A 100 -6.69 -0.54 14.48
N PRO A 101 -5.99 -1.32 15.31
CA PRO A 101 -5.69 -0.87 16.66
C PRO A 101 -4.73 0.32 16.66
N VAL A 102 -3.69 0.38 15.83
CA VAL A 102 -2.77 1.53 15.78
C VAL A 102 -3.52 2.82 15.38
N LYS A 103 -4.46 2.75 14.44
CA LYS A 103 -5.27 3.88 14.01
C LYS A 103 -6.27 4.32 15.09
N VAL A 104 -6.94 3.38 15.75
CA VAL A 104 -7.86 3.64 16.87
C VAL A 104 -7.11 4.25 18.06
N ILE A 105 -5.93 3.71 18.39
CA ILE A 105 -5.06 4.24 19.46
C ILE A 105 -4.59 5.65 19.09
N GLY A 106 -4.16 5.88 17.85
CA GLY A 106 -3.78 7.21 17.35
C GLY A 106 -4.87 8.28 17.50
N GLU A 107 -6.15 7.88 17.51
CA GLU A 107 -7.29 8.79 17.62
C GLU A 107 -7.67 9.11 19.06
N ASN A 108 -7.30 8.23 19.99
CA ASN A 108 -7.73 8.31 21.39
C ASN A 108 -6.56 8.58 22.37
N VAL A 109 -5.32 8.39 21.93
CA VAL A 109 -4.11 8.57 22.75
C VAL A 109 -3.38 9.83 22.32
N GLY A 110 -3.58 10.88 23.12
CA GLY A 110 -2.97 12.20 22.90
C GLY A 110 -1.59 12.31 23.54
N LYS A 111 -1.52 12.73 24.80
CA LYS A 111 -0.26 13.12 25.48
C LYS A 111 0.49 11.96 26.13
N GLU A 112 -0.24 10.89 26.43
CA GLU A 112 0.25 9.72 27.16
C GLU A 112 0.95 8.68 26.27
N TRP A 113 1.15 8.98 24.98
CA TRP A 113 1.81 8.06 24.05
C TRP A 113 3.23 7.69 24.50
N LYS A 114 3.96 8.62 25.13
CA LYS A 114 5.30 8.34 25.68
C LYS A 114 5.26 7.29 26.79
N GLN A 115 4.22 7.32 27.62
CA GLN A 115 4.01 6.33 28.67
C GLN A 115 3.69 4.97 28.06
N LEU A 116 2.84 4.93 27.04
CA LEU A 116 2.52 3.71 26.29
C LEU A 116 3.77 3.09 25.65
N MET A 117 4.61 3.91 25.01
CA MET A 117 5.84 3.42 24.38
C MET A 117 6.84 2.89 25.40
N ARG A 118 6.94 3.52 26.57
CA ARG A 118 7.79 3.03 27.67
C ARG A 118 7.29 1.69 28.22
N GLU A 119 5.98 1.49 28.30
CA GLU A 119 5.35 0.20 28.67
C GLU A 119 5.60 -0.91 27.64
N LEU A 120 5.75 -0.55 26.37
CA LEU A 120 6.10 -1.45 25.28
C LEU A 120 7.61 -1.74 25.17
N ASP A 121 8.40 -1.33 26.17
CA ASP A 121 9.87 -1.40 26.22
C ASP A 121 10.56 -0.66 25.05
N PHE A 122 9.90 0.36 24.51
CA PHE A 122 10.45 1.11 23.40
C PHE A 122 11.46 2.15 23.88
N SER A 123 12.59 2.24 23.16
CA SER A 123 13.73 3.06 23.56
C SER A 123 13.42 4.56 23.56
N ASP A 124 13.76 5.25 24.66
CA ASP A 124 13.66 6.70 24.81
C ASP A 124 14.41 7.47 23.71
N VAL A 125 15.54 6.93 23.23
CA VAL A 125 16.34 7.53 22.14
C VAL A 125 15.57 7.53 20.82
N LYS A 126 14.82 6.46 20.54
CA LYS A 126 13.97 6.38 19.33
C LYS A 126 12.77 7.30 19.46
N MET A 127 12.16 7.37 20.64
CA MET A 127 11.07 8.32 20.91
C MET A 127 11.52 9.75 20.67
N ASP A 128 12.69 10.15 21.19
CA ASP A 128 13.23 11.50 21.00
C ASP A 128 13.48 11.81 19.52
N ARG A 129 14.00 10.84 18.76
CA ARG A 129 14.14 10.96 17.30
C ARG A 129 12.81 11.18 16.59
N ILE A 130 11.76 10.47 17.01
CA ILE A 130 10.40 10.62 16.45
C ILE A 130 9.81 11.99 16.83
N VAL A 131 10.03 12.46 18.06
CA VAL A 131 9.62 13.80 18.49
C VAL A 131 10.32 14.88 17.67
N ALA A 132 11.62 14.70 17.41
CA ALA A 132 12.41 15.61 16.58
C ALA A 132 11.95 15.60 15.11
N ALA A 133 11.56 14.44 14.58
CA ALA A 133 11.07 14.29 13.21
C ALA A 133 9.65 14.83 13.01
N ASN A 134 8.79 14.73 14.03
CA ASN A 134 7.37 15.11 13.95
C ASN A 134 6.95 15.99 15.14
N PRO A 135 7.53 17.18 15.35
CA PRO A 135 7.34 17.97 16.57
C PRO A 135 5.90 18.52 16.75
N LEU A 136 5.13 18.62 15.67
CA LEU A 136 3.82 19.30 15.66
C LEU A 136 2.62 18.36 15.78
N ASN A 137 2.81 17.03 15.68
CA ASN A 137 1.71 16.07 15.65
C ASN A 137 1.93 14.91 16.61
N LEU A 138 1.27 14.95 17.77
CA LEU A 138 1.26 13.86 18.76
C LEU A 138 0.71 12.55 18.18
N ARG A 139 -0.29 12.65 17.30
CA ARG A 139 -0.87 11.50 16.59
C ARG A 139 0.16 10.80 15.72
N GLU A 140 0.88 11.58 14.92
CA GLU A 140 1.95 11.05 14.06
C GLU A 140 3.09 10.47 14.89
N GLN A 141 3.51 11.14 15.98
CA GLN A 141 4.54 10.62 16.88
C GLN A 141 4.17 9.24 17.43
N LEU A 142 2.93 9.08 17.89
CA LEU A 142 2.42 7.81 18.41
C LEU A 142 2.35 6.74 17.32
N VAL A 143 1.77 7.04 16.16
CA VAL A 143 1.65 6.08 15.04
C VAL A 143 3.03 5.63 14.58
N GLN A 144 3.97 6.57 14.39
CA GLN A 144 5.35 6.26 14.01
C GLN A 144 6.06 5.39 15.05
N SER A 145 5.84 5.69 16.34
CA SER A 145 6.43 4.90 17.43
C SER A 145 5.89 3.47 17.46
N LEU A 146 4.58 3.30 17.24
CA LEU A 146 3.94 1.98 17.17
C LEU A 146 4.39 1.18 15.94
N LEU A 147 4.53 1.84 14.78
CA LEU A 147 5.06 1.21 13.56
C LEU A 147 6.51 0.78 13.73
N GLU A 148 7.35 1.62 14.34
CA GLU A 148 8.75 1.28 14.59
C GLU A 148 8.89 0.20 15.66
N TRP A 149 8.03 0.20 16.69
CA TRP A 149 7.94 -0.90 17.65
C TRP A 149 7.55 -2.20 16.96
N GLN A 150 6.55 -2.17 16.08
CA GLN A 150 6.09 -3.35 15.35
C GLN A 150 7.16 -3.89 14.39
N THR A 151 7.93 -3.00 13.76
CA THR A 151 9.07 -3.36 12.91
C THR A 151 10.20 -3.97 13.74
N TRP A 152 10.44 -3.46 14.96
CA TRP A 152 11.48 -3.96 15.85
C TRP A 152 11.13 -5.29 16.52
N LYS A 153 9.89 -5.47 17.01
CA LYS A 153 9.39 -6.73 17.59
C LYS A 153 9.03 -7.77 16.52
N GLY A 154 8.71 -7.36 15.30
CA GLY A 154 8.38 -8.26 14.18
C GLY A 154 7.27 -9.26 14.50
N LYS A 155 7.62 -10.54 14.62
CA LYS A 155 6.67 -11.65 14.90
C LYS A 155 6.20 -11.70 16.36
N ASP A 156 6.92 -11.06 17.27
CA ASP A 156 6.56 -10.98 18.70
C ASP A 156 5.65 -9.78 19.01
N ALA A 157 5.38 -8.92 18.03
CA ALA A 157 4.44 -7.81 18.14
C ALA A 157 3.00 -8.34 18.10
N LYS A 158 2.47 -8.72 19.26
CA LYS A 158 1.07 -9.17 19.40
C LYS A 158 0.17 -8.03 19.85
N ALA A 159 -1.10 -8.08 19.42
CA ALA A 159 -2.15 -7.19 19.91
C ALA A 159 -2.31 -7.28 21.44
N ASP A 160 -2.02 -8.45 22.02
CA ASP A 160 -2.06 -8.69 23.46
C ASP A 160 -1.09 -7.79 24.26
N ASP A 161 0.14 -7.60 23.77
CA ASP A 161 1.12 -6.68 24.38
C ASP A 161 0.63 -5.23 24.31
N LEU A 162 0.01 -4.85 23.19
CA LEU A 162 -0.61 -3.55 22.97
C LEU A 162 -1.78 -3.31 23.92
N ILE A 163 -2.70 -4.28 24.03
CA ILE A 163 -3.85 -4.25 24.95
C ILE A 163 -3.36 -4.14 26.39
N LYS A 164 -2.35 -4.92 26.77
CA LYS A 164 -1.75 -4.88 28.10
C LYS A 164 -1.14 -3.52 28.42
N ALA A 165 -0.37 -2.95 27.49
CA ALA A 165 0.21 -1.61 27.64
C ALA A 165 -0.88 -0.53 27.74
N LEU A 166 -1.93 -0.60 26.91
CA LEU A 166 -3.08 0.31 26.97
C LEU A 166 -3.82 0.23 28.30
N ARG A 167 -4.06 -0.99 28.82
CA ARG A 167 -4.68 -1.20 30.13
C ARG A 167 -3.82 -0.64 31.26
N ASN A 168 -2.49 -0.80 31.19
CA ASN A 168 -1.59 -0.23 32.20
C ASN A 168 -1.50 1.31 32.13
N CYS A 169 -1.66 1.88 30.93
CA CYS A 169 -1.81 3.33 30.73
C CYS A 169 -3.21 3.87 31.10
N LYS A 170 -4.07 3.06 31.75
CA LYS A 170 -5.47 3.37 32.11
C LYS A 170 -6.41 3.65 30.93
N MET A 171 -6.02 3.29 29.70
CA MET A 171 -6.80 3.52 28.48
C MET A 171 -7.73 2.33 28.19
N ASN A 172 -8.51 1.91 29.18
CA ASN A 172 -9.36 0.71 29.10
C ASN A 172 -10.39 0.80 27.95
N LEU A 173 -10.90 1.99 27.65
CA LEU A 173 -11.82 2.23 26.53
C LEU A 173 -11.18 2.00 25.15
N VAL A 174 -9.88 2.29 25.04
CA VAL A 174 -9.12 2.07 23.80
C VAL A 174 -8.73 0.60 23.71
N ALA A 175 -8.33 -0.01 24.82
CA ALA A 175 -8.04 -1.43 24.90
C ALA A 175 -9.24 -2.30 24.47
N ASP A 176 -10.45 -1.96 24.93
CA ASP A 176 -11.69 -2.68 24.55
C ASP A 176 -11.98 -2.55 23.05
N ARG A 177 -11.79 -1.35 22.46
CA ARG A 177 -11.92 -1.11 21.01
C ARG A 177 -10.84 -1.77 20.16
N VAL A 178 -9.72 -2.12 20.76
CA VAL A 178 -8.60 -2.84 20.11
C VAL A 178 -8.83 -4.36 20.20
N GLU A 179 -9.58 -4.82 21.20
CA GLU A 179 -9.92 -6.23 21.45
C GLU A 179 -11.13 -6.72 20.62
N GLN A 180 -12.01 -5.81 20.17
CA GLN A 180 -13.15 -6.08 19.27
C GLN A 180 -12.78 -6.13 17.78
#